data_AF-A0A093QWD8-F1
#
_entry.id   AF-A0A093QWD8-F1
#
_cell.length_a   1.000
_cell.length_b   1.000
_cell.length_c   1.000
_cell.angle_alpha   90.00
_cell.angle_beta   90.00
_cell.angle_gamma   90.00
#
_symmetry.space_group_name_H-M   'P 1'
#
loop_
_entity.id
_entity.type
_entity.pdbx_description
1 polymer ?
#
loop_
_entity_poly.entity_id
_entity_poly.type
_entity_poly.pdbx_seq_one_letter_code
_entity_poly.pdbx_strand_id
1 'polypeptide(L)'
;GLSYAWIFNDNTLYVQEDRRRFVSQETGNLYIAKVEPSDVGNYTCVVTNPKAEQSVQGPPTPLTLRSDGVMGEYEPKIEVRFPETTYAAKGSSVKLECFALGK
;
A
#
# COMPACT_ATOMS: atom_id res chain seq x y z
N GLY A 1 -11.88 -8.61 8.71
CA GLY A 1 -12.24 -7.27 8.23
C GLY A 1 -12.42 -7.33 6.74
N LEU A 2 -12.34 -6.18 6.09
CA LEU A 2 -12.06 -6.12 4.66
C LEU A 2 -10.60 -6.53 4.42
N SER A 3 -10.25 -6.87 3.19
CA SER A 3 -8.86 -7.00 2.73
C SER A 3 -8.65 -6.13 1.51
N TYR A 4 -7.43 -5.59 1.39
CA TYR A 4 -7.10 -4.59 0.38
C TYR A 4 -5.96 -5.08 -0.49
N ALA A 5 -6.08 -4.86 -1.79
CA ALA A 5 -5.05 -5.13 -2.78
C ALA A 5 -5.04 -4.01 -3.82
N TRP A 6 -3.99 -3.96 -4.63
CA TRP A 6 -3.86 -2.98 -5.71
C TRP A 6 -3.53 -3.68 -7.02
N ILE A 7 -4.09 -3.18 -8.12
CA ILE A 7 -3.78 -3.58 -9.49
C ILE A 7 -2.97 -2.45 -10.13
N PHE A 8 -1.97 -2.81 -10.93
CA PHE A 8 -1.17 -1.87 -11.72
C PHE A 8 -1.39 -2.13 -13.21
N ASN A 9 -1.80 -1.10 -13.97
CA ASN A 9 -2.06 -1.16 -15.41
C ASN A 9 -2.99 -2.32 -15.83
N ASP A 10 -4.11 -2.51 -15.11
CA ASP A 10 -5.12 -3.56 -15.37
C ASP A 10 -4.55 -4.98 -15.46
N ASN A 11 -3.40 -5.22 -14.81
CA ASN A 11 -2.76 -6.52 -14.76
C ASN A 11 -3.65 -7.54 -14.02
N THR A 12 -3.55 -8.81 -14.42
CA THR A 12 -4.29 -9.92 -13.78
C THR A 12 -3.76 -10.24 -12.38
N LEU A 13 -2.52 -9.85 -12.09
CA LEU A 13 -1.89 -10.00 -10.78
C LEU A 13 -1.90 -8.69 -10.00
N TYR A 14 -2.06 -8.82 -8.68
CA TYR A 14 -1.91 -7.68 -7.77
C TYR A 14 -0.46 -7.19 -7.72
N VAL A 15 -0.30 -5.92 -7.35
CA VAL A 15 1.00 -5.32 -7.02
C VAL A 15 1.67 -6.20 -5.97
N GLN A 16 2.87 -6.69 -6.30
CA GLN A 16 3.67 -7.46 -5.36
C GLN A 16 4.27 -6.53 -4.32
N GLU A 17 4.01 -6.85 -3.05
CA GLU A 17 4.63 -6.18 -1.91
C GLU A 17 6.08 -6.64 -1.75
N ASP A 18 6.95 -5.69 -1.45
CA ASP A 18 8.38 -5.91 -1.24
C ASP A 18 8.92 -4.83 -0.28
N ARG A 19 10.24 -4.65 -0.20
CA ARG A 19 10.83 -3.62 0.68
C ARG A 19 10.49 -2.19 0.25
N ARG A 20 10.08 -1.98 -1.01
CA ARG A 20 9.77 -0.69 -1.64
C ARG A 20 8.28 -0.45 -1.73
N ARG A 21 7.43 -1.49 -1.74
CA ARG A 21 5.98 -1.40 -1.92
C ARG A 21 5.23 -2.15 -0.82
N PHE A 22 4.26 -1.49 -0.20
CA PHE A 22 3.48 -2.03 0.91
C PHE A 22 2.02 -1.61 0.83
N VAL A 23 1.08 -2.54 1.08
CA VAL A 23 -0.35 -2.25 1.14
C VAL A 23 -0.83 -2.40 2.58
N SER A 24 -1.26 -1.30 3.19
CA SER A 24 -1.80 -1.33 4.54
C SER A 24 -3.15 -2.05 4.56
N GLN A 25 -3.26 -3.07 5.41
CA GLN A 25 -4.53 -3.77 5.61
C GLN A 25 -5.45 -3.04 6.60
N GLU A 26 -4.93 -2.01 7.29
CA GLU A 26 -5.72 -1.12 8.14
C GLU A 26 -6.40 -0.01 7.33
N THR A 27 -5.67 0.61 6.39
CA THR A 27 -6.16 1.79 5.64
C THR A 27 -6.52 1.51 4.18
N GLY A 28 -5.98 0.44 3.59
CA GLY A 28 -6.11 0.14 2.16
C GLY A 28 -5.16 0.92 1.25
N ASN A 29 -4.33 1.81 1.80
CA ASN A 29 -3.40 2.61 1.02
C ASN A 29 -2.19 1.79 0.52
N LEU A 30 -1.74 2.08 -0.70
CA LEU A 30 -0.47 1.61 -1.24
C LEU A 30 0.62 2.65 -0.96
N TYR A 31 1.73 2.20 -0.36
CA TYR A 31 2.92 2.98 -0.06
C TYR A 31 4.06 2.53 -0.97
N ILE A 32 4.71 3.48 -1.64
CA ILE A 32 5.90 3.23 -2.48
C ILE A 32 7.06 4.05 -1.88
N ALA A 33 8.00 3.40 -1.21
CA ALA A 33 9.08 4.04 -0.44
C ALA A 33 9.99 4.94 -1.29
N LYS A 34 10.28 4.50 -2.52
CA LYS A 34 11.00 5.24 -3.54
C LYS A 34 10.38 4.91 -4.90
N VAL A 35 9.94 5.95 -5.62
CA VAL A 35 9.35 5.79 -6.96
C VAL A 35 10.45 5.60 -7.99
N GLU A 36 10.25 4.66 -8.90
CA GLU A 36 11.08 4.36 -10.06
C GLU A 36 10.29 4.63 -11.35
N PRO A 37 10.95 4.87 -12.50
CA PRO A 37 10.23 5.08 -13.77
C PRO A 37 9.28 3.96 -14.17
N SER A 38 9.56 2.72 -13.76
CA SER A 38 8.70 1.56 -13.98
C SER A 38 7.38 1.59 -13.20
N ASP A 39 7.25 2.46 -12.20
CA ASP A 39 6.02 2.62 -11.42
C ASP A 39 5.00 3.55 -12.12
N VAL A 40 5.38 4.22 -13.23
CA VAL A 40 4.46 5.07 -13.97
C VAL A 40 3.34 4.23 -14.59
N GLY A 41 2.09 4.58 -14.27
CA GLY A 41 0.92 3.86 -14.75
C GLY A 41 -0.32 4.13 -13.91
N ASN A 42 -1.36 3.34 -14.14
CA ASN A 42 -2.63 3.44 -13.42
C ASN A 42 -2.68 2.42 -12.28
N TYR A 43 -3.04 2.90 -11.10
CA TYR A 43 -3.24 2.08 -9.91
C TYR A 43 -4.72 2.03 -9.53
N THR A 44 -5.23 0.82 -9.34
CA THR A 44 -6.63 0.57 -8.98
C THR A 44 -6.70 -0.19 -7.67
N CYS A 45 -7.35 0.36 -6.66
CA CYS A 45 -7.58 -0.31 -5.39
C CYS A 45 -8.68 -1.37 -5.53
N VAL A 46 -8.45 -2.54 -4.97
CA VAL A 46 -9.40 -3.65 -4.88
C VAL A 46 -9.73 -3.88 -3.41
N VAL A 47 -11.02 -3.81 -3.08
CA VAL A 47 -11.52 -4.04 -1.73
C VAL A 47 -12.32 -5.32 -1.73
N THR A 48 -11.93 -6.29 -0.90
CA THR A 48 -12.59 -7.58 -0.78
C THR A 48 -13.24 -7.72 0.59
N ASN A 49 -14.50 -8.13 0.60
CA ASN A 49 -15.17 -8.62 1.79
C ASN A 49 -15.14 -10.16 1.79
N PRO A 50 -14.21 -10.79 2.53
CA PRO A 50 -14.05 -12.24 2.50
C PRO A 50 -15.24 -13.00 3.09
N LYS A 51 -16.08 -12.36 3.91
CA LYS A 51 -17.30 -12.99 4.46
C LYS A 51 -18.42 -13.08 3.43
N ALA A 52 -18.47 -12.13 2.50
CA ALA A 52 -19.48 -12.06 1.45
C ALA A 52 -18.95 -12.60 0.10
N GLU A 53 -17.66 -12.96 0.03
CA GLU A 53 -16.97 -13.37 -1.20
C GLU A 53 -17.13 -12.36 -2.34
N GLN A 54 -17.24 -11.07 -1.98
CA GLN A 54 -17.43 -9.97 -2.93
C GLN A 54 -16.21 -9.07 -2.96
N SER A 55 -15.87 -8.59 -4.15
CA SER A 55 -14.82 -7.60 -4.37
C SER A 55 -15.32 -6.46 -5.25
N VAL A 56 -14.86 -5.25 -4.96
CA VAL A 56 -15.13 -4.07 -5.78
C VAL A 56 -13.82 -3.37 -6.11
N GLN A 57 -13.79 -2.72 -7.28
CA GLN A 57 -12.65 -1.93 -7.73
C GLN A 57 -12.99 -0.45 -7.66
N GLY A 58 -12.05 0.35 -7.16
CA GLY A 58 -12.13 1.81 -7.25
C GLY A 58 -11.86 2.32 -8.66
N PRO A 59 -11.94 3.64 -8.89
CA PRO A 59 -11.48 4.24 -10.14
C PRO A 59 -9.95 4.14 -10.27
N PRO A 60 -9.41 4.03 -11.49
CA PRO A 60 -7.96 4.04 -11.71
C PRO A 60 -7.37 5.41 -11.39
N THR A 61 -6.24 5.43 -10.68
CA THR A 61 -5.49 6.64 -10.33
C THR A 61 -4.15 6.65 -11.08
N PRO A 62 -3.90 7.64 -11.97
CA PRO A 62 -2.65 7.72 -12.71
C PRO A 62 -1.50 8.24 -11.82
N LEU A 63 -0.38 7.52 -11.81
CA LEU A 63 0.90 7.96 -11.27
C LEU A 63 1.82 8.41 -12.42
N THR A 64 2.26 9.67 -12.37
CA THR A 64 3.17 10.26 -13.36
C THR A 64 4.44 10.78 -12.70
N LEU A 65 5.53 10.85 -13.47
CA LEU A 65 6.75 11.52 -13.04
C LEU A 65 6.64 13.02 -13.30
N ARG A 66 7.08 13.82 -12.32
CA ARG A 66 7.31 15.24 -12.54
C ARG A 66 8.61 15.44 -13.31
N SER A 67 8.65 16.48 -14.13
CA SER A 67 9.82 16.85 -14.96
C SER A 67 10.74 17.87 -14.31
N ASP A 68 10.42 18.36 -13.11
CA ASP A 68 11.13 19.44 -12.42
C ASP A 68 12.36 18.98 -11.62
N GLY A 69 12.69 17.69 -11.66
CA GLY A 69 13.91 17.13 -11.09
C GLY A 69 13.74 15.75 -10.48
N VAL A 70 14.85 15.10 -10.16
CA VAL A 70 14.86 13.85 -9.39
C VAL A 70 14.99 14.19 -7.92
N MET A 71 14.10 13.64 -7.08
CA MET A 71 14.20 13.79 -5.63
C MET A 71 15.49 13.11 -5.12
N GLY A 72 16.30 13.87 -4.38
CA GLY A 72 17.54 13.37 -3.76
C GLY A 72 17.28 12.28 -2.72
N GLU A 73 18.35 11.67 -2.21
CA GLU A 73 18.25 10.76 -1.06
C GLU A 73 17.89 11.56 0.20
N TYR A 74 17.08 10.95 1.07
CA TYR A 74 16.63 11.54 2.33
C TYR A 74 16.33 10.43 3.33
N GLU A 75 16.52 10.74 4.61
CA GLU A 75 16.35 9.77 5.70
C GLU A 75 14.95 9.13 5.71
N PRO A 76 14.84 7.82 5.99
CA PRO A 76 13.56 7.14 6.07
C PRO A 76 12.58 7.79 7.06
N LYS A 77 11.42 8.21 6.57
CA LYS A 77 10.32 8.77 7.35
C LYS A 77 9.18 7.75 7.47
N ILE A 78 8.86 7.35 8.70
CA ILE A 78 7.76 6.42 8.98
C ILE A 78 6.41 7.10 8.72
N GLU A 79 5.66 6.59 7.74
CA GLU A 79 4.31 7.05 7.35
C GLU A 79 3.20 6.08 7.79
N VAL A 80 3.51 4.79 7.92
CA VAL A 80 2.58 3.82 8.52
C VAL A 80 3.07 3.49 9.92
N ARG A 81 2.18 3.63 10.90
CA ARG A 81 2.46 3.37 12.32
C ARG A 81 1.33 2.55 12.90
N PHE A 82 1.68 1.63 13.79
CA PHE A 82 0.71 1.02 14.67
C PHE A 82 0.32 2.01 15.79
N PRO A 83 -0.86 1.83 16.43
CA PRO A 83 -1.28 2.69 17.53
C PRO A 83 -0.32 2.64 18.71
N GLU A 84 -0.18 3.74 19.45
CA GLU A 84 0.69 3.82 20.64
C GLU A 84 0.35 2.74 21.68
N THR A 85 -0.94 2.39 21.81
CA THR A 85 -1.40 1.30 22.66
C THR A 85 -2.34 0.39 21.87
N THR A 86 -2.04 -0.91 21.87
CA THR A 86 -2.87 -1.96 21.25
C THR A 86 -3.27 -2.98 22.31
N TYR A 87 -4.57 -3.25 22.45
CA TYR A 87 -5.10 -4.26 23.36
C TYR A 87 -5.39 -5.56 22.61
N ALA A 88 -5.00 -6.70 23.17
CA ALA A 88 -5.19 -8.01 22.57
C ALA A 88 -5.75 -9.00 23.59
N ALA A 89 -6.67 -9.87 23.15
CA ALA A 89 -7.17 -10.96 23.97
C ALA A 89 -6.13 -12.10 24.02
N LYS A 90 -6.04 -12.81 25.16
CA LYS A 90 -5.16 -13.98 25.29
C LYS A 90 -5.49 -15.01 24.20
N GLY A 91 -4.49 -15.44 23.44
CA GLY A 91 -4.64 -16.42 22.35
C GLY A 91 -5.09 -15.83 21.01
N SER A 92 -5.33 -14.52 20.91
CA SER A 92 -5.60 -13.85 19.64
C SER A 92 -4.32 -13.55 18.86
N SER A 93 -4.44 -13.37 17.55
CA SER A 93 -3.37 -12.85 16.69
C SER A 93 -3.62 -11.38 16.37
N VAL A 94 -2.58 -10.56 16.44
CA VAL A 94 -2.63 -9.14 16.10
C VAL A 94 -1.54 -8.86 15.06
N LYS A 95 -1.87 -8.05 14.06
CA LYS A 95 -0.93 -7.55 13.06
C LYS A 95 -0.64 -6.08 13.38
N LEU A 96 0.63 -5.71 13.45
CA LEU A 96 1.06 -4.32 13.59
C LEU A 96 1.75 -3.91 12.29
N GLU A 97 1.44 -2.73 11.77
CA GLU A 97 1.97 -2.24 10.49
C GLU A 97 2.95 -1.08 10.73
N CYS A 98 4.10 -1.12 10.07
CA CYS A 98 5.09 -0.04 10.09
C CYS A 98 5.82 0.03 8.75
N PHE A 99 5.80 1.18 8.09
CA PHE A 99 6.41 1.38 6.78
C PHE A 99 6.90 2.82 6.62
N ALA A 100 8.06 2.99 5.99
CA ALA A 100 8.73 4.27 5.82
C ALA A 100 8.92 4.62 4.34
N LEU A 101 8.94 5.92 4.05
CA LEU A 101 9.32 6.49 2.75
C LEU A 101 10.75 7.03 2.85
N GLY A 102 11.50 6.97 1.75
CA GLY A 102 12.92 7.38 1.74
C GLY A 102 13.87 6.19 1.68
N LYS A 103 15.16 6.50 1.58
CA LYS A 103 16.23 5.51 1.41
C LYS A 103 17.43 5.89 2.26
#